data_AF-A0A6N7M3R5-F1
#
_entry.id   AF-A0A6N7M3R5-F1
#
_cell.length_a   1.000
_cell.length_b   1.000
_cell.length_c   1.000
_cell.angle_alpha   90.00
_cell.angle_beta   90.00
_cell.angle_gamma   90.00
#
_symmetry.space_group_name_H-M   'P 1'
#
loop_
_entity.id
_entity.type
_entity.pdbx_description
1 polymer ?
#
loop_
_entity_poly.entity_id
_entity_poly.type
_entity_poly.pdbx_seq_one_letter_code
_entity_poly.pdbx_strand_id
1 'polypeptide(L)'
;MKKYVKCFDEVFDKTKPYAIMDGGARVIQVKKIVGTVGKCGELDKNFRYIKRSDISERSRWYRLKEAAEKYHFFPSIEVYQYEGQYYVVDGNRRTAAAKALGMEFIDAHIKEYVHKSDKQRMRGALSRRRFESETGLRNLDLAHENGYGILLDEVISYPYGENT
;
A
#
# COMPACT_ATOMS: atom_id res chain seq x y z
N MET A 1 17.37 -15.45 10.13
CA MET A 1 16.35 -14.40 9.93
C MET A 1 16.96 -13.27 9.10
N LYS A 2 16.32 -12.78 8.02
CA LYS A 2 16.91 -11.71 7.17
C LYS A 2 17.10 -10.42 8.00
N LYS A 3 18.29 -9.82 7.91
CA LYS A 3 18.68 -8.60 8.65
C LYS A 3 18.09 -7.32 8.03
N TYR A 4 17.84 -7.35 6.72
CA TYR A 4 17.43 -6.22 5.89
C TYR A 4 16.01 -6.41 5.33
N VAL A 5 15.37 -5.31 4.92
CA VAL A 5 14.11 -5.37 4.14
C VAL A 5 14.34 -5.99 2.76
N LYS A 6 13.26 -6.47 2.11
CA LYS A 6 13.36 -6.98 0.73
C LYS A 6 13.67 -5.85 -0.26
N CYS A 7 14.50 -6.15 -1.26
CA CYS A 7 14.67 -5.32 -2.44
C CYS A 7 13.61 -5.68 -3.49
N PHE A 8 12.87 -4.70 -4.01
CA PHE A 8 11.90 -4.97 -5.08
C PHE A 8 12.57 -5.57 -6.33
N ASP A 9 13.73 -5.04 -6.73
CA ASP A 9 14.47 -5.52 -7.90
C ASP A 9 14.94 -6.98 -7.81
N GLU A 10 15.08 -7.55 -6.61
CA GLU A 10 15.46 -8.96 -6.42
C GLU A 10 14.27 -9.92 -6.61
N VAL A 11 13.05 -9.44 -6.39
CA VAL A 11 11.82 -10.27 -6.45
C VAL A 11 11.01 -10.01 -7.72
N PHE A 12 11.23 -8.87 -8.36
CA PHE A 12 10.52 -8.46 -9.56
C PHE A 12 11.20 -9.06 -10.80
N ASP A 13 10.54 -10.04 -11.42
CA ASP A 13 11.05 -10.69 -12.62
C ASP A 13 10.83 -9.80 -13.85
N LYS A 14 11.84 -9.02 -14.21
CA LYS A 14 11.82 -8.07 -15.35
C LYS A 14 11.60 -8.72 -16.72
N THR A 15 11.74 -10.04 -16.84
CA THR A 15 11.56 -10.75 -18.12
C THR A 15 10.09 -11.00 -18.46
N LYS A 16 9.21 -10.95 -17.45
CA LYS A 16 7.78 -11.19 -17.64
C LYS A 16 7.02 -9.92 -18.02
N PRO A 17 5.94 -10.05 -18.81
CA PRO A 17 5.09 -8.91 -19.11
C PRO A 17 4.15 -8.60 -17.93
N TYR A 18 4.15 -7.35 -17.47
CA TYR A 18 3.23 -6.85 -16.45
C TYR A 18 2.31 -5.78 -17.01
N ALA A 19 1.10 -5.72 -16.45
CA ALA A 19 0.28 -4.52 -16.47
C ALA A 19 0.64 -3.68 -15.25
N ILE A 20 0.82 -2.38 -15.47
CA ILE A 20 1.02 -1.40 -14.41
C ILE A 20 -0.29 -0.62 -14.28
N MET A 21 -0.83 -0.60 -13.08
CA MET A 21 -2.13 -0.01 -12.80
C MET A 21 -2.00 0.96 -11.62
N ASP A 22 -2.56 2.15 -11.77
CA ASP A 22 -2.80 3.03 -10.62
C ASP A 22 -3.88 2.43 -9.70
N GLY A 23 -3.50 2.05 -8.50
CA GLY A 23 -4.39 1.53 -7.45
C GLY A 23 -5.06 2.64 -6.63
N GLY A 24 -4.63 3.89 -6.81
CA GLY A 24 -5.11 5.07 -6.11
C GLY A 24 -4.66 5.16 -4.64
N ALA A 25 -5.20 6.16 -3.94
CA ALA A 25 -4.98 6.37 -2.52
C ALA A 25 -5.83 5.39 -1.68
N ARG A 26 -5.17 4.64 -0.78
CA ARG A 26 -5.79 3.61 0.07
C ARG A 26 -5.14 3.52 1.44
N VAL A 27 -5.90 2.99 2.39
CA VAL A 27 -5.40 2.53 3.68
C VAL A 27 -4.87 1.10 3.51
N ILE A 28 -3.59 0.87 3.81
CA ILE A 28 -2.96 -0.47 3.68
C ILE A 28 -2.45 -0.99 5.02
N GLN A 29 -2.41 -2.32 5.14
CA GLN A 29 -1.85 -2.97 6.32
C GLN A 29 -0.33 -2.80 6.39
N VAL A 30 0.18 -2.24 7.49
CA VAL A 30 1.61 -2.03 7.73
C VAL A 30 2.40 -3.36 7.72
N LYS A 31 1.76 -4.47 8.12
CA LYS A 31 2.36 -5.82 8.08
C LYS A 31 2.62 -6.33 6.66
N LYS A 32 1.85 -5.87 5.66
CA LYS A 32 2.03 -6.23 4.24
C LYS A 32 3.16 -5.42 3.57
N ILE A 33 3.73 -4.42 4.25
CA ILE A 33 4.89 -3.65 3.78
C ILE A 33 6.17 -4.41 4.14
N VAL A 34 6.80 -5.00 3.13
CA VAL A 34 7.89 -6.00 3.28
C VAL A 34 9.23 -5.54 2.72
N GLY A 35 9.22 -4.52 1.87
CA GLY A 35 10.39 -4.12 1.12
C GLY A 35 10.36 -2.68 0.65
N THR A 36 11.37 -2.32 -0.11
CA THR A 36 11.54 -1.00 -0.71
C THR A 36 12.05 -1.17 -2.13
N VAL A 37 11.71 -0.22 -2.99
CA VAL A 37 12.20 -0.15 -4.37
C VAL A 37 13.65 0.35 -4.40
N GLY A 38 14.09 1.09 -3.38
CA GLY A 38 15.48 1.52 -3.23
C GLY A 38 15.98 1.51 -1.78
N LYS A 39 17.29 1.49 -1.57
CA LYS A 39 17.93 1.51 -0.23
C LYS A 39 17.71 0.25 0.63
N CYS A 40 17.29 -0.87 0.06
CA CYS A 40 17.05 -2.11 0.82
C CYS A 40 18.29 -2.62 1.59
N GLY A 41 19.51 -2.40 1.08
CA GLY A 41 20.77 -2.72 1.78
C GLY A 41 21.14 -1.75 2.91
N GLU A 42 20.42 -0.63 3.04
CA GLU A 42 20.66 0.39 4.07
C GLU A 42 19.65 0.32 5.23
N LEU A 43 18.56 -0.45 5.05
CA LEU A 43 17.43 -0.51 5.97
C LEU A 43 17.36 -1.87 6.69
N ASP A 44 17.16 -1.85 8.00
CA ASP A 44 16.85 -3.05 8.78
C ASP A 44 15.43 -3.54 8.49
N LYS A 45 15.06 -4.73 8.98
CA LYS A 45 13.69 -5.29 8.85
C LYS A 45 12.54 -4.35 9.28
N ASN A 46 12.82 -3.31 10.06
CA ASN A 46 11.86 -2.32 10.55
C ASN A 46 11.95 -1.00 9.77
N PHE A 47 12.57 -1.00 8.58
CA PHE A 47 12.76 0.18 7.73
C PHE A 47 13.63 1.28 8.35
N ARG A 48 14.42 0.95 9.38
CA ARG A 48 15.34 1.92 10.01
C ARG A 48 16.69 1.87 9.32
N TYR A 49 17.26 3.04 9.04
CA TYR A 49 18.60 3.13 8.49
C TYR A 49 19.63 2.55 9.46
N ILE A 50 20.48 1.65 8.95
CA ILE A 50 21.45 0.89 9.75
C ILE A 50 22.71 1.72 10.01
N LYS A 51 23.11 2.56 9.05
CA LYS A 51 24.20 3.51 9.25
C LYS A 51 23.67 4.71 10.03
N ARG A 52 24.49 5.20 10.99
CA ARG A 52 24.15 6.39 11.78
C ARG A 52 23.90 7.54 10.83
N SER A 53 22.64 7.97 10.78
CA SER A 53 22.22 9.12 10.03
C SER A 53 22.65 10.40 10.77
N ASP A 54 22.99 11.42 9.99
CA ASP A 54 23.42 12.75 10.40
C ASP A 54 22.52 13.36 11.51
N ILE A 55 23.03 14.30 12.31
CA ILE A 55 22.26 14.97 13.38
C ILE A 55 20.94 15.56 12.84
N SER A 56 20.94 16.04 11.59
CA SER A 56 19.74 16.55 10.91
C SER A 56 18.65 15.48 10.74
N GLU A 57 19.05 14.22 10.56
CA GLU A 57 18.15 13.08 10.34
C GLU A 57 17.43 12.67 11.62
N ARG A 58 18.13 12.72 12.77
CA ARG A 58 17.51 12.51 14.08
C ARG A 58 16.48 13.59 14.38
N SER A 59 16.79 14.86 14.13
CA SER A 59 15.86 15.97 14.39
C SER A 59 14.62 15.92 13.51
N ARG A 60 14.74 15.45 12.26
CA ARG A 60 13.57 15.23 11.39
C ARG A 60 12.75 14.02 11.84
N TRP A 61 13.40 12.95 12.31
CA TRP A 61 12.73 11.79 12.90
C TRP A 61 11.92 12.16 14.14
N TYR A 62 12.51 12.91 15.08
CA TYR A 62 11.82 13.33 16.30
C TYR A 62 10.56 14.16 15.99
N ARG A 63 10.64 15.13 15.08
CA ARG A 63 9.47 15.93 14.66
C ARG A 63 8.38 15.09 14.02
N LEU A 64 8.76 14.12 13.19
CA LEU A 64 7.79 13.21 12.56
C LEU A 64 7.14 12.29 13.60
N LYS A 65 7.94 11.79 14.55
CA LYS A 65 7.48 10.93 15.64
C LYS A 65 6.54 11.68 16.56
N GLU A 66 6.87 12.89 16.98
CA GLU A 66 6.03 13.73 17.84
C GLU A 66 4.69 14.07 17.17
N ALA A 67 4.72 14.45 15.88
CA ALA A 67 3.49 14.67 15.11
C ALA A 67 2.65 13.40 14.98
N ALA A 68 3.29 12.24 14.80
CA ALA A 68 2.60 10.96 14.70
C ALA A 68 2.02 10.47 16.04
N GLU A 69 2.76 10.65 17.14
CA GLU A 69 2.26 10.33 18.49
C GLU A 69 1.07 11.24 18.86
N LYS A 70 1.11 12.51 18.43
CA LYS A 70 0.06 13.46 18.73
C LYS A 70 -1.19 13.30 17.86
N TYR A 71 -1.04 13.01 16.56
CA TYR A 71 -2.14 13.05 15.59
C TYR A 71 -2.45 11.69 14.94
N HIS A 72 -1.68 10.64 15.23
CA HIS A 72 -1.77 9.32 14.56
C HIS A 72 -1.78 9.42 13.03
N PHE A 73 -1.22 10.50 12.49
CA PHE A 73 -1.32 10.85 11.09
C PHE A 73 0.06 10.94 10.47
N PHE A 74 0.22 10.29 9.32
CA PHE A 74 1.37 10.46 8.45
C PHE A 74 0.88 10.90 7.07
N PRO A 75 1.59 11.81 6.39
CA PRO A 75 1.36 12.01 4.97
C PRO A 75 1.45 10.66 4.24
N SER A 76 0.58 10.44 3.25
CA SER A 76 0.50 9.19 2.48
C SER A 76 1.87 8.77 1.94
N ILE A 77 2.22 7.50 2.10
CA ILE A 77 3.41 6.92 1.47
C ILE A 77 3.12 6.56 0.00
N GLU A 78 4.16 6.24 -0.77
CA GLU A 78 4.00 5.68 -2.12
C GLU A 78 4.55 4.25 -2.14
N VAL A 79 3.77 3.32 -2.68
CA VAL A 79 4.15 1.90 -2.71
C VAL A 79 3.87 1.25 -4.05
N TYR A 80 4.69 0.26 -4.39
CA TYR A 80 4.35 -0.75 -5.37
C TYR A 80 3.66 -1.92 -4.68
N GLN A 81 2.55 -2.39 -5.25
CA GLN A 81 1.95 -3.66 -4.87
C GLN A 81 2.37 -4.73 -5.88
N TYR A 82 2.97 -5.80 -5.36
CA TYR A 82 3.41 -6.95 -6.16
C TYR A 82 3.17 -8.22 -5.37
N GLU A 83 2.44 -9.16 -5.96
CA GLU A 83 2.07 -10.45 -5.34
C GLU A 83 1.45 -10.32 -3.93
N GLY A 84 0.61 -9.30 -3.71
CA GLY A 84 -0.05 -9.06 -2.43
C GLY A 84 0.85 -8.46 -1.33
N GLN A 85 2.07 -8.07 -1.68
CA GLN A 85 3.02 -7.40 -0.80
C GLN A 85 3.28 -5.97 -1.27
N TYR A 86 3.64 -5.09 -0.35
CA TYR A 86 3.95 -3.69 -0.62
C TYR A 86 5.44 -3.40 -0.50
N TYR A 87 5.94 -2.63 -1.48
CA TYR A 87 7.32 -2.18 -1.59
C TYR A 87 7.34 -0.66 -1.62
N VAL A 88 7.98 -0.04 -0.63
CA VAL A 88 8.01 1.41 -0.49
C VAL A 88 8.82 2.06 -1.61
N VAL A 89 8.21 2.99 -2.31
CA VAL A 89 8.86 3.89 -3.29
C VAL A 89 9.34 5.14 -2.56
N ASP A 90 8.41 5.79 -1.86
CA ASP A 90 8.66 6.93 -0.98
C ASP A 90 7.98 6.75 0.38
N GLY A 91 8.61 7.29 1.42
CA GLY A 91 8.07 7.21 2.79
C GLY A 91 8.67 6.10 3.67
N ASN A 92 9.90 5.65 3.42
CA ASN A 92 10.58 4.66 4.25
C ASN A 92 10.62 5.04 5.74
N ARG A 93 10.84 6.32 6.07
CA ARG A 93 10.81 6.79 7.47
C ARG A 93 9.42 6.76 8.09
N ARG A 94 8.40 7.13 7.32
CA ARG A 94 6.99 7.04 7.76
C ARG A 94 6.61 5.59 8.02
N THR A 95 7.06 4.68 7.16
CA THR A 95 6.90 3.23 7.35
C THR A 95 7.60 2.74 8.63
N ALA A 96 8.84 3.17 8.87
CA ALA A 96 9.56 2.84 10.09
C ALA A 96 8.87 3.38 11.34
N ALA A 97 8.34 4.60 11.29
CA ALA A 97 7.61 5.22 12.39
C ALA A 97 6.29 4.50 12.67
N ALA A 98 5.50 4.19 11.65
CA ALA A 98 4.27 3.40 11.78
C ALA A 98 4.53 2.01 12.38
N LYS A 99 5.60 1.32 11.94
CA LYS A 99 6.03 0.04 12.54
C LYS A 99 6.46 0.21 14.00
N ALA A 100 7.18 1.28 14.34
CA ALA A 100 7.64 1.54 15.71
C ALA A 100 6.48 1.89 16.66
N LEU A 101 5.44 2.55 16.16
CA LEU A 101 4.22 2.87 16.90
C LEU A 101 3.22 1.70 16.94
N GLY A 102 3.52 0.58 16.28
CA GLY A 102 2.62 -0.58 16.24
C GLY A 102 1.32 -0.35 15.47
N MET A 103 1.30 0.62 14.55
CA MET A 103 0.10 0.90 13.75
C MET A 103 -0.24 -0.28 12.85
N GLU A 104 -1.53 -0.62 12.80
CA GLU A 104 -2.02 -1.69 11.93
C GLU A 104 -2.09 -1.23 10.46
N PHE A 105 -2.47 0.03 10.26
CA PHE A 105 -2.75 0.60 8.95
C PHE A 105 -1.99 1.91 8.70
N ILE A 106 -1.76 2.25 7.44
CA ILE A 106 -1.17 3.52 6.98
C ILE A 106 -1.73 3.92 5.62
N ASP A 107 -1.89 5.22 5.38
CA ASP A 107 -2.29 5.76 4.08
C ASP A 107 -1.17 5.62 3.05
N ALA A 108 -1.51 5.14 1.86
CA ALA A 108 -0.59 4.92 0.76
C ALA A 108 -1.24 5.19 -0.60
N HIS A 109 -0.45 5.72 -1.54
CA HIS A 109 -0.77 5.69 -2.95
C HIS A 109 -0.13 4.45 -3.58
N ILE A 110 -0.93 3.65 -4.29
CA ILE A 110 -0.51 2.32 -4.75
C ILE A 110 -0.33 2.32 -6.26
N LYS A 111 0.81 1.78 -6.73
CA LYS A 111 0.97 1.32 -8.12
C LYS A 111 1.03 -0.21 -8.14
N GLU A 112 0.06 -0.83 -8.79
CA GLU A 112 -0.10 -2.28 -8.83
C GLU A 112 0.62 -2.89 -10.04
N TYR A 113 1.41 -3.93 -9.77
CA TYR A 113 2.09 -4.73 -10.77
C TYR A 113 1.43 -6.12 -10.83
N VAL A 114 0.77 -6.40 -11.95
CA VAL A 114 0.04 -7.65 -12.17
C VAL A 114 0.58 -8.33 -13.42
N HIS A 115 0.83 -9.64 -13.36
CA HIS A 115 1.23 -10.40 -14.54
C HIS A 115 0.14 -10.33 -15.61
N LYS A 116 0.49 -10.04 -16.87
CA LYS A 116 -0.51 -9.99 -17.95
C LYS A 116 -1.20 -11.34 -18.20
N SER A 117 -0.56 -12.45 -17.81
CA SER A 117 -1.14 -13.79 -17.86
C SER A 117 -2.20 -14.04 -16.77
N ASP A 118 -2.19 -13.25 -15.70
CA ASP A 118 -3.15 -13.36 -14.60
C ASP A 118 -4.45 -12.63 -14.95
N LYS A 119 -5.24 -13.26 -15.82
CA LYS A 119 -6.52 -12.71 -16.30
C LYS A 119 -7.50 -12.46 -15.16
N GLN A 120 -7.42 -13.24 -14.09
CA GLN A 120 -8.31 -13.12 -12.95
C GLN A 120 -8.00 -11.81 -12.21
N ARG A 121 -6.75 -11.61 -11.75
CA ARG A 121 -6.34 -10.34 -11.11
C ARG A 121 -6.63 -9.12 -11.96
N MET A 122 -6.42 -9.21 -13.27
CA MET A 122 -6.74 -8.12 -14.19
C MET A 122 -8.24 -7.80 -14.18
N ARG A 123 -9.11 -8.81 -14.24
CA ARG A 123 -10.57 -8.61 -14.13
C ARG A 123 -10.96 -8.06 -12.77
N GLY A 124 -10.39 -8.57 -11.69
CA GLY A 124 -10.61 -8.06 -10.33
C GLY A 124 -10.24 -6.59 -10.17
N ALA A 125 -9.06 -6.20 -10.66
CA ALA A 125 -8.61 -4.81 -10.63
C ALA A 125 -9.53 -3.88 -11.43
N LEU A 126 -9.98 -4.30 -12.61
CA LEU A 126 -10.93 -3.54 -13.43
C LEU A 126 -12.30 -3.42 -12.75
N SER A 127 -12.81 -4.53 -12.22
CA SER A 127 -14.11 -4.56 -11.51
C SER A 127 -14.08 -3.68 -10.26
N ARG A 128 -13.01 -3.73 -9.47
CA ARG A 128 -12.80 -2.85 -8.30
C ARG A 128 -12.79 -1.37 -8.70
N ARG A 129 -12.02 -1.01 -9.72
CA ARG A 129 -11.95 0.39 -10.20
C ARG A 129 -13.31 0.91 -10.64
N ARG A 130 -14.08 0.07 -11.36
CA ARG A 130 -15.45 0.41 -11.75
C ARG A 130 -16.32 0.68 -10.52
N PHE A 131 -16.32 -0.25 -9.56
CA PHE A 131 -17.05 -0.09 -8.30
C PHE A 131 -16.68 1.21 -7.57
N GLU A 132 -15.39 1.50 -7.43
CA GLU A 132 -14.91 2.71 -6.75
C GLU A 132 -15.27 3.99 -7.49
N SER A 133 -15.25 3.97 -8.83
CA SER A 133 -15.64 5.13 -9.63
C SER A 133 -17.13 5.41 -9.58
N GLU A 134 -17.96 4.36 -9.51
CA GLU A 134 -19.42 4.49 -9.54
C GLU A 134 -19.99 4.78 -8.14
N THR A 135 -19.38 4.24 -7.07
CA THR A 135 -19.90 4.37 -5.70
C THR A 135 -19.13 5.37 -4.84
N GLY A 136 -17.88 5.70 -5.19
CA GLY A 136 -16.95 6.44 -4.33
C GLY A 136 -16.44 5.66 -3.12
N LEU A 137 -16.95 4.44 -2.85
CA LEU A 137 -16.55 3.62 -1.72
C LEU A 137 -15.17 3.00 -1.98
N ARG A 138 -14.20 3.33 -1.11
CA ARG A 138 -12.82 2.83 -1.17
C ARG A 138 -12.48 2.03 0.09
N ASN A 139 -11.34 1.35 0.06
CA ASN A 139 -10.80 0.57 1.18
C ASN A 139 -11.65 -0.64 1.59
N LEU A 140 -12.39 -1.21 0.65
CA LEU A 140 -13.00 -2.53 0.81
C LEU A 140 -12.01 -3.57 0.30
N ASP A 141 -11.80 -4.66 1.05
CA ASP A 141 -10.96 -5.79 0.65
C ASP A 141 -11.90 -7.00 0.54
N LEU A 142 -12.39 -7.26 -0.68
CA LEU A 142 -13.29 -8.39 -0.92
C LEU A 142 -12.49 -9.68 -1.04
N ALA A 143 -13.00 -10.76 -0.43
CA ALA A 143 -12.35 -12.07 -0.46
C ALA A 143 -12.21 -12.62 -1.88
N HIS A 144 -13.11 -12.22 -2.79
CA HIS A 144 -13.11 -12.65 -4.18
C HIS A 144 -13.17 -11.45 -5.12
N GLU A 145 -12.39 -11.53 -6.19
CA GLU A 145 -12.24 -10.47 -7.19
C GLU A 145 -13.51 -10.17 -7.99
N ASN A 146 -14.38 -11.17 -8.18
CA ASN A 146 -15.70 -10.99 -8.78
C ASN A 146 -16.69 -10.30 -7.83
N GLY A 147 -16.37 -10.21 -6.54
CA GLY A 147 -17.25 -9.62 -5.52
C GLY A 147 -17.56 -8.15 -5.77
N TYR A 148 -16.65 -7.39 -6.42
CA TYR A 148 -16.89 -5.97 -6.68
C TYR A 148 -18.00 -5.75 -7.69
N GLY A 149 -18.12 -6.60 -8.71
CA GLY A 149 -19.21 -6.53 -9.69
C GLY A 149 -20.55 -6.82 -9.03
N ILE A 150 -20.61 -7.88 -8.22
CA ILE A 150 -21.82 -8.27 -7.48
C ILE A 150 -22.22 -7.14 -6.51
N LEU A 151 -21.27 -6.62 -5.74
CA LEU A 151 -21.52 -5.56 -4.78
C LEU A 151 -21.95 -4.25 -5.47
N LEU A 152 -21.41 -3.96 -6.66
CA LEU A 152 -21.84 -2.81 -7.45
C LEU A 152 -23.31 -2.95 -7.86
N ASP A 153 -23.69 -4.11 -8.40
CA ASP A 153 -25.07 -4.39 -8.80
C ASP A 153 -26.02 -4.28 -7.60
N GLU A 154 -25.60 -4.76 -6.42
CA GLU A 154 -26.35 -4.65 -5.18
C GLU A 154 -26.51 -3.19 -4.70
N VAL A 155 -25.43 -2.39 -4.72
CA VAL A 155 -25.48 -0.97 -4.33
C VAL A 155 -26.35 -0.15 -5.28
N ILE A 156 -26.29 -0.41 -6.60
CA ILE A 156 -27.09 0.30 -7.61
C ILE A 156 -28.56 -0.11 -7.55
N SER A 157 -28.84 -1.38 -7.29
CA SER A 157 -30.22 -1.89 -7.21
C SER A 157 -30.95 -1.50 -5.93
N TYR A 158 -30.26 -0.93 -4.94
CA TYR A 158 -30.89 -0.41 -3.73
C TYR A 158 -31.51 0.98 -4.01
N PRO A 159 -32.85 1.11 -4.07
CA PRO A 159 -33.48 2.39 -4.30
C PRO A 159 -33.21 3.31 -3.09
N TYR A 160 -32.52 4.42 -3.31
CA TYR A 160 -32.48 5.52 -2.35
C TYR A 160 -33.90 6.10 -2.23
N GLY A 161 -34.66 5.64 -1.23
CA GLY A 161 -35.85 6.31 -0.70
C GLY A 161 -37.08 6.36 -1.60
N GLU A 162 -37.92 5.33 -1.53
CA GLU A 162 -39.37 5.55 -1.38
C GLU A 162 -39.72 5.20 0.08
N ASN A 163 -39.35 6.08 1.01
CA ASN A 163 -39.99 6.12 2.32
C ASN A 163 -40.73 7.45 2.40
N THR A 164 -42.06 7.29 2.33
CA THR A 164 -43.15 8.24 2.59
C THR A 164 -42.88 9.28 3.68
#